data_AF-A0A8H3DD94-F1
#
_entry.id   AF-A0A8H3DD94-F1
#
_cell.length_a   1.000
_cell.length_b   1.000
_cell.length_c   1.000
_cell.angle_alpha   90.00
_cell.angle_beta   90.00
_cell.angle_gamma   90.00
#
_symmetry.space_group_name_H-M   'P 1'
#
loop_
_entity.id
_entity.type
_entity.pdbx_description
1 polymer ?
#
loop_
_entity_poly.entity_id
_entity_poly.type
_entity_poly.pdbx_seq_one_letter_code
_entity_poly.pdbx_strand_id
1 'polypeptide(L)'
;MGEGENLDLSWEVFPVSLKGHVNPATLAFSANLGIMIPFPGHQEMLSVEGNFREGATTGVNVGGVKGSVGLYSRDKELWIKPELSSPFFPTMNQECKIMDLP
;
A
#
# COMPACT_ATOMS: atom_id res chain seq x y z
N MET A 1 -14.62 -20.35 0.28
CA MET A 1 -13.18 -20.04 0.15
C MET A 1 -13.05 -19.37 -1.20
N GLY A 2 -12.99 -18.03 -1.23
CA GLY A 2 -12.84 -17.31 -2.49
C GLY A 2 -11.39 -17.40 -2.95
N GLU A 3 -11.17 -17.72 -4.22
CA GLU A 3 -9.88 -17.54 -4.89
C GLU A 3 -9.55 -16.06 -4.82
N GLY A 4 -8.67 -15.70 -3.90
CA GLY A 4 -8.10 -14.36 -3.85
C GLY A 4 -6.62 -14.40 -4.15
N GLU A 5 -6.12 -13.26 -4.57
CA GLU A 5 -4.74 -13.10 -4.98
C GLU A 5 -3.93 -12.50 -3.84
N ASN A 6 -2.80 -13.13 -3.55
CA ASN A 6 -1.86 -12.60 -2.57
C ASN A 6 -1.05 -11.48 -3.23
N LEU A 7 -1.05 -10.32 -2.59
CA LEU A 7 -0.15 -9.22 -2.90
C LEU A 7 1.13 -9.42 -2.09
N ASP A 8 2.28 -9.53 -2.76
CA ASP A 8 3.59 -9.44 -2.11
C ASP A 8 4.50 -8.57 -2.96
N LEU A 9 4.40 -7.26 -2.73
CA LEU A 9 5.16 -6.26 -3.46
C LEU A 9 6.13 -5.58 -2.51
N SER A 10 7.36 -5.43 -2.97
CA SER A 10 8.36 -4.57 -2.36
C SER A 10 8.98 -3.73 -3.46
N TRP A 11 9.19 -2.46 -3.19
CA TRP A 11 9.77 -1.55 -4.16
C TRP A 11 11.18 -1.23 -3.70
N GLU A 12 12.21 -1.62 -4.45
CA GLU A 12 13.61 -1.35 -4.06
C GLU A 12 13.92 0.15 -3.90
N VAL A 13 13.18 0.99 -4.63
CA VAL A 13 13.33 2.45 -4.63
C VAL A 13 12.57 3.12 -3.50
N PHE A 14 11.64 2.40 -2.85
CA PHE A 14 10.75 2.96 -1.84
C PHE A 14 10.87 2.18 -0.52
N PRO A 15 10.87 2.84 0.65
CA PRO A 15 10.87 2.13 1.93
C PRO A 15 9.45 1.63 2.25
N VAL A 16 8.76 1.08 1.25
CA VAL A 16 7.38 0.62 1.34
C VAL A 16 7.34 -0.79 0.76
N SER A 17 6.57 -1.64 1.43
CA SER A 17 6.18 -2.97 1.00
C SER A 17 4.67 -3.09 1.20
N LEU A 18 4.04 -3.91 0.39
CA LEU A 18 2.62 -4.20 0.47
C LEU A 18 2.47 -5.71 0.49
N LYS A 19 1.95 -6.24 1.59
CA LYS A 19 1.60 -7.65 1.74
C LYS A 19 0.13 -7.77 2.05
N GLY A 20 -0.65 -8.37 1.17
CA GLY A 20 -2.09 -8.39 1.33
C GLY A 20 -2.77 -9.51 0.58
N HIS A 21 -4.09 -9.47 0.65
CA HIS A 21 -4.96 -10.38 -0.06
C HIS A 21 -6.10 -9.60 -0.70
N VAL A 22 -6.28 -9.84 -1.98
CA VAL A 22 -7.36 -9.29 -2.80
C VAL A 22 -8.38 -10.39 -3.03
N ASN A 23 -9.65 -10.12 -2.70
CA ASN A 23 -10.75 -10.97 -3.13
C ASN A 23 -11.45 -10.34 -4.34
N PRO A 24 -11.17 -10.79 -5.57
CA PRO A 24 -11.77 -10.24 -6.77
C PRO A 24 -13.29 -10.45 -6.82
N ALA A 25 -13.82 -11.50 -6.20
CA ALA A 25 -15.26 -11.78 -6.19
C ALA A 25 -16.06 -10.77 -5.36
N THR A 26 -15.50 -10.31 -4.24
CA THR A 26 -16.13 -9.28 -3.39
C THR A 26 -15.59 -7.88 -3.68
N LEU A 27 -14.62 -7.77 -4.59
CA LEU A 27 -13.84 -6.56 -4.83
C LEU A 27 -13.25 -5.97 -3.54
N ALA A 28 -13.01 -6.79 -2.52
CA ALA A 28 -12.49 -6.36 -1.23
C ALA A 28 -11.00 -6.65 -1.17
N PHE A 29 -10.24 -5.78 -0.52
CA PHE A 29 -8.84 -6.02 -0.26
C PHE A 29 -8.53 -5.76 1.22
N SER A 30 -7.67 -6.60 1.78
CA SER A 30 -7.04 -6.39 3.08
C SER A 30 -5.54 -6.52 2.86
N ALA A 31 -4.81 -5.42 3.06
CA ALA A 31 -3.39 -5.35 2.81
C ALA A 31 -2.67 -4.70 3.98
N ASN A 32 -1.54 -5.28 4.36
CA ASN A 32 -0.59 -4.71 5.29
C ASN A 32 0.47 -3.95 4.52
N LEU A 33 0.51 -2.65 4.71
CA LEU A 33 1.54 -1.78 4.21
C LEU A 33 2.71 -1.78 5.19
N GLY A 34 3.84 -2.34 4.79
CA GLY A 34 5.06 -2.29 5.56
C GLY A 34 5.90 -1.07 5.19
N ILE A 35 6.16 -0.17 6.12
CA ILE A 35 7.03 0.99 5.91
C ILE A 35 8.34 0.78 6.65
N MET A 36 9.45 0.77 5.91
CA MET A 36 10.78 0.67 6.47
C MET A 36 11.21 2.05 7.01
N ILE A 37 11.49 2.11 8.30
CA ILE A 37 12.00 3.31 8.96
C ILE A 37 13.52 3.16 9.02
N PRO A 38 14.29 4.00 8.31
CA PRO A 38 15.74 3.86 8.23
C PRO A 38 16.45 3.91 9.59
N PHE A 39 15.86 4.60 10.57
CA PHE A 39 16.35 4.70 11.94
C PHE A 39 15.15 4.57 12.89
N PRO A 40 14.99 3.46 13.64
CA PRO A 40 16.00 2.47 14.07
C PRO A 40 16.10 1.19 13.20
N GLY A 41 15.76 1.23 11.91
CA GLY A 41 15.77 0.03 11.05
C GLY A 41 14.58 -0.90 11.30
N HIS A 42 13.45 -0.33 11.74
CA HIS A 42 12.22 -1.05 12.03
C HIS A 42 11.26 -0.97 10.84
N GLN A 43 10.49 -2.02 10.62
CA GLN A 43 9.39 -2.01 9.66
C GLN A 43 8.07 -1.92 10.42
N GLU A 44 7.35 -0.83 10.22
CA GLU A 44 6.00 -0.67 10.75
C GLU A 44 4.98 -1.22 9.77
N MET A 45 4.02 -1.99 10.26
CA MET A 45 2.96 -2.55 9.43
C MET A 45 1.64 -1.85 9.72
N LEU A 46 1.04 -1.31 8.67
CA LEU A 46 -0.24 -0.62 8.72
C LEU A 46 -1.26 -1.44 7.94
N SER A 47 -2.29 -1.92 8.60
CA SER A 47 -3.39 -2.60 7.93
C SER A 47 -4.26 -1.59 7.19
N VAL A 48 -4.55 -1.90 5.95
CA VAL A 48 -5.39 -1.13 5.03
C VAL A 48 -6.44 -2.07 4.50
N GLU A 49 -7.69 -1.82 4.89
CA GLU A 49 -8.82 -2.60 4.45
C GLU A 49 -9.77 -1.70 3.67
N GLY A 50 -10.31 -2.23 2.59
CA GLY A 50 -11.27 -1.51 1.77
C GLY A 50 -11.80 -2.35 0.62
N ASN A 51 -12.37 -1.66 -0.35
CA ASN A 51 -12.89 -2.28 -1.56
C ASN A 51 -12.49 -1.47 -2.79
N PHE A 52 -12.45 -2.10 -3.96
CA PHE A 52 -11.99 -1.46 -5.19
C PHE A 52 -12.90 -0.32 -5.67
N ARG A 53 -14.16 -0.26 -5.24
CA ARG A 53 -15.09 0.80 -5.65
C ARG A 53 -14.82 2.10 -4.93
N GLU A 54 -14.53 2.03 -3.64
CA GLU A 54 -14.32 3.20 -2.78
C GLU A 54 -12.83 3.54 -2.63
N GLY A 55 -11.95 2.56 -2.90
CA GLY A 55 -10.55 2.64 -2.51
C GLY A 55 -10.39 2.57 -0.99
N ALA A 56 -9.15 2.70 -0.54
CA ALA A 56 -8.82 2.87 0.86
C ALA A 56 -7.64 3.81 0.99
N THR A 57 -7.67 4.69 1.97
CA THR A 57 -6.52 5.51 2.33
C THR A 57 -6.21 5.30 3.79
N THR A 58 -4.95 5.00 4.10
CA THR A 58 -4.47 4.92 5.48
C THR A 58 -3.50 6.06 5.75
N GLY A 59 -3.61 6.64 6.95
CA GLY A 59 -2.66 7.65 7.42
C GLY A 59 -1.41 7.00 7.97
N VAL A 60 -0.25 7.59 7.67
CA VAL A 60 1.05 7.18 8.19
C VAL A 60 1.58 8.27 9.09
N ASN A 61 1.93 7.93 10.33
CA ASN A 61 2.64 8.82 11.24
C ASN A 61 3.49 8.00 12.21
N VAL A 62 4.68 7.61 11.77
CA VAL A 62 5.50 6.65 12.50
C VAL A 62 6.98 6.89 12.19
N GLY A 63 7.85 6.85 13.21
CA GLY A 63 9.31 6.95 13.01
C GLY A 63 9.80 8.14 12.19
N GLY A 64 9.12 9.30 12.28
CA GLY A 64 9.45 10.48 11.48
C GLY A 64 8.95 10.44 10.02
N VAL A 65 8.35 9.34 9.58
CA VAL A 65 7.60 9.24 8.33
C VAL A 65 6.16 9.70 8.57
N LYS A 66 5.69 10.64 7.74
CA LYS A 66 4.33 11.18 7.80
C LYS A 66 3.71 11.21 6.42
N GLY A 67 2.42 10.94 6.32
CA GLY A 67 1.72 11.02 5.05
C GLY A 67 0.51 10.11 4.98
N SER A 68 0.23 9.60 3.79
CA SER A 68 -0.84 8.64 3.57
C SER A 68 -0.48 7.65 2.48
N VAL A 69 -1.10 6.49 2.49
CA VAL A 69 -1.04 5.56 1.36
C VAL A 69 -2.45 5.24 0.91
N GLY A 70 -2.71 5.51 -0.36
CA GLY A 70 -3.96 5.18 -1.03
C GLY A 70 -3.84 3.89 -1.84
N LEU A 71 -4.86 3.05 -1.76
CA LEU A 71 -5.13 1.94 -2.66
C LEU A 71 -6.43 2.27 -3.41
N TYR A 72 -6.40 2.23 -4.73
CA TYR A 72 -7.56 2.57 -5.55
C TYR A 72 -7.57 1.75 -6.85
N SER A 73 -8.72 1.68 -7.49
CA SER A 73 -8.83 1.08 -8.82
C SER A 73 -8.91 2.15 -9.92
N ARG A 74 -8.30 1.87 -11.06
CA ARG A 74 -8.38 2.69 -12.28
C ARG A 74 -8.42 1.74 -13.48
N ASP A 75 -9.43 1.87 -14.35
CA ASP A 75 -9.51 1.11 -15.60
C ASP A 75 -9.30 -0.42 -15.46
N LYS A 76 -9.87 -1.03 -14.41
CA LYS A 76 -9.66 -2.45 -14.04
C LYS A 76 -8.22 -2.78 -13.61
N GLU A 77 -7.49 -1.82 -13.09
CA GLU A 77 -6.18 -2.03 -12.50
C GLU A 77 -6.22 -1.62 -11.04
N LEU A 78 -5.49 -2.33 -10.19
CA LEU A 78 -5.26 -1.93 -8.82
C LEU A 78 -3.98 -1.09 -8.76
N TRP A 79 -4.09 0.10 -8.17
CA TRP A 79 -3.00 1.05 -8.02
C TRP A 79 -2.77 1.37 -6.54
N ILE A 80 -1.51 1.63 -6.22
CA ILE A 80 -1.09 2.20 -4.93
C ILE A 80 -0.48 3.57 -5.16
N LYS A 81 -0.78 4.51 -4.27
CA LYS A 81 -0.17 5.84 -4.25
C LYS A 81 0.28 6.17 -2.84
N PRO A 82 1.55 5.89 -2.51
CA PRO A 82 2.18 6.42 -1.32
C PRO A 82 2.46 7.93 -1.48
N GLU A 83 1.90 8.72 -0.56
CA GLU A 83 2.21 10.13 -0.34
C GLU A 83 2.92 10.25 1.01
N LEU A 84 4.23 10.04 1.04
CA LEU A 84 5.03 9.94 2.27
C LEU A 84 6.12 11.01 2.31
N SER A 85 6.33 11.59 3.47
CA SER A 85 7.39 12.55 3.75
C SER A 85 8.19 12.10 4.96
N SER A 86 9.51 12.22 4.89
CA SER A 86 10.42 11.82 5.96
C SER A 86 11.67 12.68 5.92
N PRO A 87 12.34 12.93 7.06
CA PRO A 87 13.69 13.49 7.05
C PRO A 87 14.74 12.53 6.48
N PHE A 88 14.41 11.24 6.32
CA PHE A 88 15.37 10.20 5.91
C PHE A 88 15.35 9.86 4.42
N PHE A 89 14.31 10.27 3.69
CA PHE A 89 14.17 10.05 2.25
C PHE A 89 13.36 11.17 1.59
N PRO A 90 13.57 11.46 0.30
CA PRO A 90 12.80 12.48 -0.42
C PRO A 90 11.29 12.23 -0.37
N THR A 91 10.48 13.30 -0.41
CA THR A 91 9.03 13.16 -0.45
C THR A 91 8.61 12.24 -1.60
N MET A 92 7.84 11.22 -1.24
CA MET A 92 7.28 10.23 -2.13
C MET A 92 5.87 10.64 -2.48
N ASN A 93 5.59 10.72 -3.77
CA ASN A 93 4.25 10.95 -4.32
C ASN A 93 4.22 10.35 -5.72
N GLN A 94 4.36 9.03 -5.79
CA GLN A 94 4.34 8.29 -7.04
C GLN A 94 3.33 7.17 -6.94
N GLU A 95 2.55 6.98 -8.01
CA GLU A 95 1.62 5.87 -8.13
C GLU A 95 2.30 4.69 -8.81
N CYS A 96 1.93 3.48 -8.41
CA CYS A 96 2.42 2.23 -8.99
C CYS A 96 1.24 1.29 -9.22
N LYS A 97 1.21 0.66 -10.40
CA LYS A 97 0.30 -0.44 -10.68
C LYS A 97 0.72 -1.67 -9.86
N ILE A 98 -0.24 -2.26 -9.17
CA ILE A 98 -0.08 -3.50 -8.40
C ILE A 98 -0.37 -4.69 -9.32
N MET A 99 -1.56 -4.69 -9.94
CA MET A 99 -2.05 -5.81 -10.77
C MET A 99 -3.22 -5.37 -11.65
N ASP A 100 -3.55 -6.20 -12.63
CA ASP A 100 -4.81 -6.15 -13.36
C ASP A 100 -5.91 -6.84 -12.55
N LEU A 101 -7.10 -6.23 -12.50
CA LEU A 101 -8.32 -6.80 -11.93
C LEU A 101 -9.09 -7.55 -13.02
N PRO A 102 -9.77 -8.66 -12.69
CA PRO A 102 -10.58 -9.43 -13.64
C PRO A 102 -11.75 -8.62 -14.26
#